data_AF-A0A3B0VYN3-F1
#
_entry.id   AF-A0A3B0VYN3-F1
#
_cell.length_a   1.000
_cell.length_b   1.000
_cell.length_c   1.000
_cell.angle_alpha   90.00
_cell.angle_beta   90.00
_cell.angle_gamma   90.00
#
_symmetry.space_group_name_H-M   'P 1'
#
loop_
_entity.id
_entity.type
_entity.pdbx_description
1 polymer ?
#
loop_
_entity_poly.entity_id
_entity_poly.type
_entity_poly.pdbx_seq_one_letter_code
_entity_poly.pdbx_strand_id
1 'polypeptide(L)'
;MPRGLVIPLVISEAGIDGGLGNRPGPPGFGWADFQEYAVQEGWGRTGAEAFINQLAWYDAGTRLDDYVLGFTVFTAGPIGHWKRYDIGPILPRMSDYIRSQE
;
A
#
# COMPACT_ATOMS: atom_id res chain seq x y z
N MET A 1 10.63 27.65 12.75
CA MET A 1 11.05 26.23 12.84
C MET A 1 12.25 26.12 13.78
N PRO A 2 12.22 25.34 14.87
CA PRO A 2 13.37 25.21 15.75
C PRO A 2 14.51 24.47 15.01
N ARG A 3 15.68 25.13 14.86
CA ARG A 3 16.89 24.75 14.09
C ARG A 3 16.84 24.74 12.55
N GLY A 4 15.68 24.87 11.91
CA GLY A 4 15.61 25.00 10.43
C GLY A 4 16.16 23.80 9.65
N LEU A 5 16.34 22.65 10.30
CA LEU A 5 16.73 21.40 9.66
C LEU A 5 15.45 20.72 9.15
N VAL A 6 15.29 20.62 7.84
CA VAL A 6 14.33 19.72 7.22
C VAL A 6 15.04 18.38 7.04
N ILE A 7 14.70 17.39 7.87
CA ILE A 7 15.19 16.01 7.72
C ILE A 7 14.10 15.25 6.97
N PRO A 8 14.29 14.91 5.69
CA PRO A 8 13.26 14.21 4.92
C PRO A 8 12.87 12.88 5.55
N LEU A 9 11.58 12.56 5.48
CA LEU A 9 11.00 11.31 5.97
C LEU A 9 10.92 10.29 4.83
N VAL A 10 11.33 9.06 5.12
CA VAL A 10 11.00 7.88 4.30
C VAL A 10 10.15 6.96 5.15
N ILE A 11 9.02 6.52 4.60
CA ILE A 11 8.18 5.50 5.24
C ILE A 11 8.73 4.13 4.84
N SER A 12 9.40 3.46 5.77
CA SER A 12 10.09 2.21 5.46
C SER A 12 9.15 1.08 5.04
N GLU A 13 7.89 1.10 5.49
CA GLU A 13 6.88 0.08 5.18
C GLU A 13 5.48 0.70 5.18
N ALA A 14 4.69 0.40 4.15
CA ALA A 14 3.27 0.72 4.05
C ALA A 14 2.51 -0.41 3.35
N GLY A 15 1.20 -0.49 3.60
CA GLY A 15 0.32 -1.50 3.02
C GLY A 15 -1.01 -1.57 3.76
N ILE A 16 -1.80 -2.60 3.45
CA ILE A 16 -3.01 -2.90 4.20
C ILE A 16 -2.70 -3.98 5.23
N ASP A 17 -2.93 -3.64 6.49
CA ASP A 17 -2.79 -4.54 7.62
C ASP A 17 -4.12 -4.70 8.36
N GLY A 18 -4.45 -5.96 8.64
CA GLY A 18 -5.61 -6.39 9.38
C GLY A 18 -5.28 -7.04 10.72
N GLY A 19 -4.00 -7.04 11.15
CA GLY A 19 -3.60 -7.44 12.49
C GLY A 19 -4.24 -6.60 13.59
N LEU A 20 -4.61 -5.36 13.28
CA LEU A 20 -5.46 -4.53 14.12
C LEU A 20 -6.96 -4.80 13.82
N GLY A 21 -7.72 -5.09 14.88
CA GLY A 21 -9.16 -5.26 14.82
C GLY A 21 -9.93 -3.93 14.78
N ASN A 22 -11.26 -4.00 14.94
CA ASN A 22 -12.18 -2.85 14.91
C ASN A 22 -12.06 -2.02 13.61
N ARG A 23 -12.07 -2.72 12.48
CA ARG A 23 -11.99 -2.17 11.12
C ARG A 23 -13.12 -2.77 10.27
N PRO A 24 -13.52 -2.11 9.17
CA PRO A 24 -14.45 -2.70 8.24
C PRO A 24 -13.80 -3.86 7.46
N GLY A 25 -14.64 -4.62 6.75
CA GLY A 25 -14.24 -5.79 5.97
C GLY A 25 -14.12 -7.09 6.78
N PRO A 26 -13.81 -8.21 6.12
CA PRO A 26 -13.77 -9.53 6.74
C PRO A 26 -12.57 -9.69 7.71
N PRO A 27 -12.54 -10.76 8.52
CA PRO A 27 -11.31 -11.19 9.19
C PRO A 27 -10.21 -11.47 8.15
N GLY A 28 -8.98 -11.04 8.43
CA GLY A 28 -7.86 -11.15 7.50
C GLY A 28 -6.63 -10.41 8.01
N PHE A 29 -5.48 -10.68 7.40
CA PHE A 29 -4.20 -10.10 7.80
C PHE A 29 -3.67 -9.11 6.76
N GLY A 30 -3.43 -9.56 5.53
CA GLY A 30 -2.86 -8.70 4.50
C GLY A 30 -3.85 -8.33 3.40
N TRP A 31 -3.44 -7.42 2.52
CA TRP A 31 -4.23 -6.96 1.38
C TRP A 31 -4.88 -8.11 0.58
N ALA A 32 -4.19 -9.26 0.47
CA ALA A 32 -4.68 -10.41 -0.26
C ALA A 32 -5.98 -10.99 0.31
N ASP A 33 -6.20 -10.86 1.63
CA ASP A 33 -7.41 -11.32 2.32
C ASP A 33 -8.59 -10.34 2.15
N PHE A 34 -8.33 -9.10 1.72
CA PHE A 34 -9.35 -8.05 1.58
C PHE A 34 -9.78 -7.78 0.14
N GLN A 35 -9.31 -8.57 -0.81
CA GLN A 35 -9.53 -8.33 -2.24
C GLN A 35 -11.02 -8.22 -2.62
N GLU A 36 -11.83 -9.19 -2.20
CA GLU A 36 -13.27 -9.19 -2.50
C GLU A 36 -13.98 -7.99 -1.89
N TYR A 37 -13.64 -7.67 -0.63
CA TYR A 37 -14.18 -6.52 0.07
C TYR A 37 -13.80 -5.21 -0.63
N ALA A 38 -12.53 -5.03 -1.01
CA ALA A 38 -12.07 -3.82 -1.69
C ALA A 38 -12.75 -3.62 -3.06
N VAL A 39 -13.02 -4.72 -3.79
CA VAL A 39 -13.79 -4.66 -5.05
C VAL A 39 -15.25 -4.28 -4.79
N GLN A 40 -15.89 -4.82 -3.75
CA GLN A 40 -17.26 -4.47 -3.37
C GLN A 40 -17.39 -2.99 -2.99
N GLU A 41 -16.37 -2.44 -2.32
CA GLU A 41 -16.28 -1.02 -1.97
C GLU A 41 -15.92 -0.11 -3.16
N GLY A 42 -15.74 -0.66 -4.36
CA GLY A 42 -15.54 0.11 -5.59
C GLY A 42 -14.11 0.60 -5.82
N TRP A 43 -13.11 0.06 -5.10
CA TRP A 43 -11.70 0.44 -5.30
C TRP A 43 -11.13 -0.02 -6.65
N GLY A 44 -11.72 -1.02 -7.30
CA GLY A 44 -11.28 -1.53 -8.59
C GLY A 44 -12.12 -2.71 -9.07
N ARG A 45 -11.88 -3.21 -10.29
CA ARG A 45 -12.64 -4.35 -10.86
C ARG A 45 -12.06 -5.70 -10.43
N THR A 46 -10.83 -5.71 -9.94
CA THR A 46 -10.12 -6.89 -9.42
C THR A 46 -9.42 -6.54 -8.12
N GLY A 47 -9.13 -7.54 -7.28
CA GLY A 47 -8.43 -7.31 -6.01
C GLY A 47 -7.05 -6.65 -6.18
N ALA A 48 -6.29 -7.06 -7.19
CA ALA A 48 -5.01 -6.45 -7.51
C ALA A 48 -5.15 -4.98 -7.97
N GLU A 49 -6.12 -4.68 -8.84
CA GLU A 49 -6.41 -3.30 -9.27
C GLU A 49 -6.88 -2.45 -8.09
N ALA A 50 -7.75 -2.99 -7.24
CA ALA A 50 -8.23 -2.32 -6.03
C ALA A 50 -7.08 -1.95 -5.09
N PHE A 51 -6.19 -2.91 -4.80
CA PHE A 51 -5.02 -2.65 -3.95
C PHE A 51 -4.08 -1.61 -4.55
N ILE A 52 -3.81 -1.67 -5.86
CA ILE A 52 -2.98 -0.66 -6.55
C ILE A 52 -3.64 0.72 -6.49
N ASN A 53 -4.95 0.82 -6.69
CA ASN A 53 -5.67 2.10 -6.60
C ASN A 53 -5.64 2.69 -5.18
N GLN A 54 -5.68 1.83 -4.14
CA GLN A 54 -5.51 2.27 -2.75
C GLN A 54 -4.09 2.79 -2.50
N LEU A 55 -3.06 2.12 -3.04
CA LEU A 55 -1.68 2.61 -2.99
C LEU A 55 -1.50 3.90 -3.79
N ALA A 56 -2.17 4.06 -4.93
CA ALA A 56 -2.13 5.28 -5.74
C ALA A 56 -2.75 6.47 -5.00
N TRP A 57 -3.87 6.24 -4.30
CA TRP A 57 -4.45 7.24 -3.41
C TRP A 57 -3.48 7.64 -2.29
N TYR A 58 -2.79 6.67 -1.70
CA TYR A 58 -1.79 6.93 -0.65
C TYR A 58 -0.58 7.70 -1.20
N ASP A 59 -0.06 7.32 -2.36
CA ASP A 59 1.03 7.99 -3.07
C ASP A 59 0.70 9.44 -3.38
N ALA A 60 -0.49 9.71 -3.93
CA ALA A 60 -0.98 11.06 -4.18
C ALA A 60 -0.98 11.92 -2.90
N GLY A 61 -1.34 11.34 -1.75
CA GLY A 61 -1.26 12.01 -0.45
C GLY A 61 0.17 12.31 0.00
N THR A 62 1.08 11.34 -0.13
CA THR A 62 2.50 11.54 0.24
C THR A 62 3.21 12.59 -0.60
N ARG A 63 2.76 12.82 -1.84
CA ARG A 63 3.31 13.84 -2.75
C ARG A 63 2.89 15.27 -2.44
N LEU A 64 1.93 15.48 -1.52
CA LEU A 64 1.46 16.83 -1.18
C LEU A 64 2.50 17.65 -0.40
N ASP A 65 3.52 17.01 0.17
CA ASP A 65 4.55 17.64 0.99
C ASP A 65 5.91 17.00 0.69
N ASP A 66 6.91 17.82 0.31
CA ASP A 66 8.25 17.37 -0.04
C ASP A 66 9.06 16.88 1.17
N TYR A 67 8.52 17.06 2.38
CA TYR A 67 9.01 16.42 3.59
C TYR A 67 8.99 14.89 3.51
N VAL A 68 8.04 14.28 2.78
CA VAL A 68 7.93 12.83 2.61
C VAL A 68 8.48 12.43 1.25
N LEU A 69 9.60 11.70 1.24
CA LEU A 69 10.23 11.26 -0.02
C LEU A 69 9.51 10.09 -0.69
N GLY A 70 8.72 9.34 0.07
CA GLY A 70 7.98 8.19 -0.42
C GLY A 70 7.88 7.06 0.61
N PHE A 71 7.47 5.89 0.13
CA PHE A 71 7.25 4.71 0.95
C PHE A 71 7.62 3.41 0.22
N THR A 72 7.95 2.37 0.97
CA THR A 72 8.12 1.01 0.45
C THR A 72 6.88 0.18 0.77
N VAL A 73 6.38 -0.60 -0.18
CA VAL A 73 5.23 -1.48 0.05
C VAL A 73 5.68 -2.80 0.69
N PHE A 74 5.07 -3.15 1.82
CA PHE A 74 5.28 -4.42 2.50
C PHE A 74 4.34 -5.50 1.89
N THR A 75 4.82 -6.64 1.37
CA THR A 75 6.23 -7.06 1.20
C THR A 75 6.42 -7.96 -0.01
N ALA A 76 7.62 -7.98 -0.60
CA ALA A 76 7.98 -8.90 -1.67
C ALA A 76 8.85 -10.04 -1.10
N GLY A 77 8.45 -11.29 -1.35
CA GLY A 77 9.17 -12.47 -0.84
C GLY A 77 8.92 -12.74 0.65
N PRO A 78 7.66 -12.83 1.11
CA PRO A 78 7.34 -13.06 2.51
C PRO A 78 7.74 -14.45 3.00
N ILE A 79 7.98 -14.55 4.30
CA ILE A 79 8.20 -15.80 5.03
C ILE A 79 7.08 -16.05 6.05
N GLY A 80 6.78 -17.32 6.32
CA GLY A 80 5.86 -17.71 7.39
C GLY A 80 4.46 -17.10 7.25
N HIS A 81 4.04 -16.34 8.26
CA HIS A 81 2.70 -15.74 8.34
C HIS A 81 2.52 -14.51 7.44
N TRP A 82 3.61 -13.95 6.88
CA TRP A 82 3.56 -12.76 6.02
C TRP A 82 3.03 -13.02 4.61
N LYS A 83 2.71 -14.26 4.25
CA LYS A 83 2.25 -14.64 2.90
C LYS A 83 1.03 -13.85 2.41
N ARG A 84 0.17 -13.39 3.32
CA ARG A 84 -1.04 -12.60 2.98
C ARG A 84 -0.72 -11.16 2.59
N TYR A 85 0.50 -10.72 2.84
CA TYR A 85 1.01 -9.40 2.48
C TYR A 85 1.86 -9.43 1.19
N ASP A 86 2.03 -10.59 0.55
CA ASP A 86 2.91 -10.74 -0.61
C ASP A 86 2.46 -9.85 -1.78
N ILE A 87 3.33 -8.96 -2.23
CA ILE A 87 3.12 -8.20 -3.47
C ILE A 87 3.74 -8.88 -4.69
N GLY A 88 4.49 -9.96 -4.51
CA GLY A 88 5.15 -10.74 -5.57
C GLY A 88 4.25 -11.02 -6.78
N PRO A 89 3.01 -11.52 -6.59
CA PRO A 89 2.08 -11.81 -7.68
C PRO A 89 1.63 -10.58 -8.49
N ILE A 90 1.75 -9.36 -7.94
CA ILE A 90 1.26 -8.12 -8.55
C ILE A 90 2.36 -7.15 -8.98
N LEU A 91 3.64 -7.50 -8.74
CA LEU A 91 4.78 -6.65 -9.09
C LEU A 91 4.75 -6.10 -10.53
N PRO A 92 4.41 -6.88 -11.59
CA PRO A 92 4.34 -6.31 -12.94
C PRO A 92 3.33 -5.16 -13.07
N ARG A 93 2.15 -5.29 -12.44
CA ARG A 93 1.12 -4.24 -12.47
C ARG A 93 1.50 -3.02 -11.63
N MET A 94 2.20 -3.24 -10.52
CA MET A 94 2.76 -2.14 -9.73
C MET A 94 3.82 -1.38 -10.50
N SER A 95 4.68 -2.08 -11.24
CA SER A 95 5.67 -1.45 -12.12
C SER A 95 5.00 -0.60 -13.21
N ASP A 96 3.88 -1.07 -13.78
CA ASP A 96 3.11 -0.28 -14.75
C ASP A 96 2.55 1.01 -14.11
N TYR A 97 2.02 0.93 -12.88
CA TYR A 97 1.61 2.11 -12.13
C TYR A 97 2.77 3.07 -11.91
N ILE A 98 3.89 2.61 -11.34
CA ILE A 98 5.04 3.46 -11.01
C ILE A 98 5.54 4.20 -12.25
N ARG A 99 5.68 3.50 -13.39
CA ARG A 99 6.11 4.09 -14.66
C ARG A 99 5.13 5.11 -15.24
N SER A 100 3.84 4.99 -14.89
CA SER A 100 2.84 5.99 -15.31
C SER A 100 2.89 7.28 -14.50
N GLN A 101 3.69 7.33 -13.43
CA GLN A 101 3.85 8.50 -12.57
C GLN A 101 5.11 9.34 -12.89
N GLU A 102 5.88 8.93 -13.91
CA GLU A 102 7.06 9.64 -14.42
C GLU A 102 6.70 10.83 -15.34
#